data_AF-A0A4T3F331-F1
#
_entry.id   AF-A0A4T3F331-F1
#
_cell.length_a   1.000
_cell.length_b   1.000
_cell.length_c   1.000
_cell.angle_alpha   90.00
_cell.angle_beta   90.00
_cell.angle_gamma   90.00
#
_symmetry.space_group_name_H-M   'P 1'
#
loop_
_entity.id
_entity.type
_entity.pdbx_description
1 polymer ?
#
loop_
_entity_poly.entity_id
_entity_poly.type
_entity_poly.pdbx_seq_one_letter_code
_entity_poly.pdbx_strand_id
1 'polypeptide(L)'
;MSTLTILPANRTVDAPEGAALLSLIGGGDPAEHKCGDACHLFVLEGRKGLSKMTSDENSKLDMIVGVGSKSRLACEATVLGTENVTVEILSHV
;
A
#
# COMPACT_ATOMS: atom_id res chain seq x y z
N MET A 1 -18.65 1.15 -0.64
CA MET A 1 -17.62 1.96 0.02
C MET A 1 -16.72 0.99 0.77
N SER A 2 -15.48 0.84 0.30
CA SER A 2 -14.47 0.02 0.96
C SER A 2 -13.74 0.84 2.01
N THR A 3 -13.22 0.16 3.02
CA THR A 3 -12.44 0.77 4.09
C THR A 3 -11.01 0.25 4.04
N LEU A 4 -10.06 1.11 4.44
CA LEU A 4 -8.66 0.76 4.63
C LEU A 4 -8.33 0.82 6.12
N THR A 5 -7.94 -0.31 6.71
CA THR A 5 -7.42 -0.39 8.07
C THR A 5 -5.89 -0.35 8.05
N ILE A 6 -5.32 0.53 8.85
CA ILE A 6 -3.88 0.85 8.89
C ILE A 6 -3.32 0.43 10.24
N LEU A 7 -2.42 -0.53 10.24
CA LEU A 7 -1.67 -1.02 11.41
C LEU A 7 -0.23 -0.48 11.41
N PRO A 8 0.40 -0.32 12.59
CA PRO A 8 -0.11 -0.58 13.94
C PRO A 8 -0.98 0.57 14.51
N ALA A 9 -1.20 1.65 13.75
CA ALA A 9 -1.97 2.82 14.19
C ALA A 9 -3.45 2.53 14.52
N ASN A 10 -3.94 1.33 14.16
CA ASN A 10 -5.33 0.89 14.32
C ASN A 10 -6.33 1.91 13.76
N ARG A 11 -5.94 2.61 12.69
CA ARG A 11 -6.74 3.67 12.07
C ARG A 11 -7.48 3.09 10.88
N THR A 12 -8.80 3.32 10.82
CA THR A 12 -9.59 2.96 9.64
C THR A 12 -9.99 4.23 8.90
N VAL A 13 -9.77 4.27 7.60
CA VAL A 13 -10.12 5.39 6.72
C VAL A 13 -11.02 4.91 5.59
N ASP A 14 -11.82 5.82 5.05
CA ASP A 14 -12.59 5.54 3.83
C ASP A 14 -11.62 5.40 2.64
N ALA A 15 -11.82 4.36 1.85
CA ALA A 15 -10.95 4.03 0.73
C ALA A 15 -11.79 3.99 -0.54
N PRO A 16 -12.02 5.14 -1.20
CA PRO A 16 -12.82 5.18 -2.42
C PRO A 16 -12.09 4.50 -3.57
N GLU A 17 -12.86 3.97 -4.52
CA GLU A 17 -12.32 3.43 -5.77
C GLU A 17 -11.48 4.49 -6.48
N GLY A 18 -10.30 4.10 -6.97
CA GLY A 18 -9.35 4.99 -7.62
C GLY A 18 -8.42 5.75 -6.66
N ALA A 19 -8.60 5.66 -5.34
CA ALA A 19 -7.70 6.29 -4.38
C ALA A 19 -6.30 5.64 -4.38
N ALA A 20 -5.27 6.48 -4.38
CA ALA A 20 -3.89 6.01 -4.19
C ALA A 20 -3.67 5.61 -2.74
N LEU A 21 -3.12 4.42 -2.51
CA LEU A 21 -2.97 3.88 -1.17
C LEU A 21 -2.02 4.72 -0.30
N LEU A 22 -0.99 5.31 -0.92
CA LEU A 22 -0.08 6.28 -0.29
C LEU A 22 -0.82 7.46 0.36
N SER A 23 -1.79 8.05 -0.35
CA SER A 23 -2.54 9.21 0.15
C SER A 23 -3.40 8.85 1.36
N LEU A 24 -3.97 7.64 1.37
CA LEU A 24 -4.81 7.14 2.46
C LEU A 24 -4.03 6.86 3.74
N ILE A 25 -2.77 6.43 3.62
CA ILE A 25 -1.88 6.20 4.78
C ILE A 25 -1.19 7.47 5.27
N GLY A 26 -1.49 8.64 4.69
CA GLY A 26 -0.89 9.92 5.06
C GLY A 26 0.45 10.22 4.38
N GLY A 27 0.80 9.47 3.34
CA GLY A 27 1.88 9.84 2.43
C GLY A 27 1.49 11.02 1.53
N GLY A 28 2.48 11.74 1.04
CA GLY A 28 2.28 12.86 0.11
C GLY A 28 1.75 12.43 -1.25
N ASP A 29 1.76 13.35 -2.21
CA ASP A 29 1.31 13.06 -3.57
C ASP A 29 2.19 11.98 -4.24
N PRO A 30 1.62 10.89 -4.78
CA PRO A 30 2.38 9.80 -5.38
C PRO A 30 3.19 10.23 -6.62
N ALA A 31 2.82 11.31 -7.31
CA ALA A 31 3.56 11.84 -8.46
C ALA A 31 4.79 12.67 -8.04
N GLU A 32 4.78 13.25 -6.84
CA GLU A 32 5.88 14.07 -6.32
C GLU A 32 6.80 13.29 -5.37
N HIS A 33 6.37 12.13 -4.87
CA HIS A 33 7.12 11.36 -3.89
C HIS A 33 8.21 10.51 -4.56
N LYS A 34 9.49 10.77 -4.23
CA LYS A 34 10.61 9.87 -4.56
C LYS A 34 10.53 8.60 -3.70
N CYS A 35 9.59 7.71 -4.01
CA CYS A 35 9.41 6.46 -3.27
C CYS A 35 10.56 5.49 -3.51
N GLY A 36 11.29 5.19 -2.44
CA GLY A 36 12.12 3.99 -2.28
C GLY A 36 11.51 3.08 -1.20
N ASP A 37 12.34 2.53 -0.32
CA ASP A 37 11.94 1.65 0.80
C ASP A 37 10.90 2.27 1.75
N ALA A 38 10.83 3.61 1.81
CA ALA A 38 9.89 4.34 2.67
C ALA A 38 8.41 4.11 2.35
N CYS A 39 8.09 3.57 1.16
CA CYS A 39 6.73 3.31 0.72
C CYS A 39 6.36 1.82 0.80
N HIS A 40 7.26 0.99 1.33
CA HIS A 40 7.04 -0.44 1.49
C HIS A 40 6.16 -0.74 2.70
N LEU A 41 5.12 -1.55 2.48
CA LEU A 41 4.18 -2.00 3.50
C LEU A 41 3.74 -3.43 3.23
N PHE A 42 3.04 -4.02 4.21
CA PHE A 42 2.36 -5.30 4.01
C PHE A 42 0.86 -5.15 3.84
N VAL A 43 0.31 -5.84 2.85
CA VAL A 43 -1.14 -6.03 2.71
C VAL A 43 -1.52 -7.34 3.39
N LEU A 44 -2.10 -7.23 4.57
CA LEU A 44 -2.48 -8.38 5.39
C LEU A 44 -3.75 -9.05 4.86
N GLU A 45 -4.72 -8.24 4.46
CA GLU A 45 -6.02 -8.66 3.92
C GLU A 45 -6.45 -7.70 2.80
N GLY A 46 -7.37 -8.14 1.95
CA GLY A 46 -7.91 -7.25 0.91
C GLY A 46 -7.07 -7.14 -0.36
N ARG A 47 -6.16 -8.10 -0.63
CA ARG A 47 -5.21 -8.00 -1.77
C ARG A 47 -5.89 -7.86 -3.12
N LYS A 48 -7.09 -8.41 -3.30
CA LYS A 48 -7.88 -8.30 -4.53
C LYS A 48 -8.63 -6.97 -4.63
N GLY A 49 -8.69 -6.22 -3.53
CA GLY A 49 -9.18 -4.84 -3.45
C GLY A 49 -8.18 -3.80 -3.93
N LEU A 50 -6.98 -4.22 -4.35
CA LEU A 50 -5.92 -3.34 -4.85
C LEU A 50 -5.59 -3.64 -6.32
N SER A 51 -5.00 -2.66 -6.98
CA SER A 51 -4.45 -2.80 -8.32
C SER A 51 -3.47 -3.97 -8.40
N LYS A 52 -3.41 -4.58 -9.59
CA LYS A 52 -2.44 -5.65 -9.86
C LYS A 52 -1.02 -5.10 -9.74
N MET A 53 -0.15 -5.95 -9.23
CA MET A 53 1.27 -5.69 -9.19
C MET A 53 1.88 -5.62 -10.57
N THR A 54 2.64 -4.56 -10.84
CA THR A 54 3.39 -4.40 -12.08
C THR A 54 4.76 -5.05 -11.96
N SER A 55 5.38 -5.34 -13.11
CA SER A 55 6.74 -5.90 -13.12
C SER A 55 7.76 -4.91 -12.54
N ASP A 56 7.60 -3.61 -12.82
CA ASP A 56 8.47 -2.56 -12.28
C ASP A 56 8.40 -2.48 -10.76
N GLU A 57 7.20 -2.53 -10.18
CA GLU A 57 7.02 -2.58 -8.73
C GLU A 57 7.71 -3.82 -8.14
N ASN A 58 7.57 -4.98 -8.79
CA ASN A 58 8.18 -6.22 -8.31
C ASN A 58 9.70 -6.15 -8.33
N SER A 59 10.30 -5.58 -9.39
CA SER A 59 11.74 -5.37 -9.46
C SER A 59 12.24 -4.43 -8.36
N LYS A 60 11.48 -3.39 -8.00
CA LYS A 60 11.84 -2.49 -6.89
C LYS A 60 11.77 -3.21 -5.55
N LEU A 61 10.71 -3.99 -5.31
CA LEU A 61 10.54 -4.75 -4.07
C LEU A 61 11.63 -5.82 -3.89
N ASP A 62 12.17 -6.39 -4.96
CA ASP A 62 13.28 -7.36 -4.92
C ASP A 62 14.59 -6.73 -4.39
N MET A 63 14.74 -5.41 -4.52
CA MET A 63 15.88 -4.66 -3.97
C MET A 63 15.75 -4.39 -2.47
N ILE A 64 14.57 -4.61 -1.87
CA ILE A 64 14.27 -4.30 -0.47
C ILE A 64 14.54 -5.53 0.40
N VAL A 65 15.30 -5.34 1.47
CA VAL A 65 15.54 -6.39 2.46
C VAL A 65 14.26 -6.64 3.28
N GLY A 66 13.86 -7.90 3.42
CA GLY A 66 12.64 -8.26 4.16
C GLY A 66 11.36 -8.26 3.32
N VAL A 67 11.48 -8.25 1.99
CA VAL A 67 10.34 -8.47 1.09
C VAL A 67 9.72 -9.85 1.32
N GLY A 68 8.39 -9.93 1.28
CA GLY A 68 7.64 -11.17 1.38
C GLY A 68 6.41 -11.15 0.50
N SER A 69 5.63 -12.23 0.51
CA SER A 69 4.47 -12.38 -0.38
C SER A 69 3.38 -11.33 -0.17
N LYS A 70 3.39 -10.61 0.95
CA LYS A 70 2.44 -9.54 1.29
C LYS A 70 2.98 -8.13 0.99
N SER A 71 4.24 -8.00 0.56
CA SER A 71 4.85 -6.71 0.25
C SER A 71 4.14 -5.99 -0.87
N ARG A 72 3.93 -4.69 -0.68
CA ARG A 72 3.46 -3.76 -1.70
C ARG A 72 4.15 -2.41 -1.53
N LEU A 73 4.27 -1.69 -2.64
CA LEU A 73 4.62 -0.27 -2.61
C LEU A 73 3.34 0.58 -2.59
N ALA A 74 3.15 1.36 -1.53
CA ALA A 74 1.96 2.19 -1.34
C ALA A 74 1.72 3.20 -2.48
N CYS A 75 2.80 3.67 -3.11
CA CYS A 75 2.75 4.60 -4.24
C CYS A 75 2.31 3.98 -5.56
N GLU A 76 2.49 2.68 -5.75
CA GLU A 76 2.11 1.95 -6.96
C GLU A 76 0.79 1.16 -6.76
N ALA A 77 0.23 1.23 -5.56
CA ALA A 77 -1.03 0.58 -5.21
C ALA A 77 -2.21 1.57 -5.26
N THR A 78 -3.26 1.16 -5.97
CA THR A 78 -4.53 1.90 -6.08
C THR A 78 -5.66 1.03 -5.56
N VAL A 79 -6.61 1.64 -4.84
CA VAL A 79 -7.80 0.95 -4.31
C VAL A 79 -8.81 0.75 -5.43
N LEU A 80 -9.32 -0.48 -5.56
CA LEU A 80 -10.32 -0.86 -6.58
C LEU A 80 -11.76 -0.78 -6.07
N GLY A 81 -12.00 -0.51 -4.79
CA GLY A 81 -13.37 -0.37 -4.27
C GLY A 81 -14.13 -1.69 -4.07
N THR A 82 -13.52 -2.84 -4.36
CA THR A 82 -14.20 -4.15 -4.41
C THR A 82 -14.31 -4.85 -3.06
N GLU A 83 -13.35 -4.64 -2.15
CA GLU A 83 -13.32 -5.21 -0.80
C GLU A 83 -12.55 -4.31 0.17
N ASN A 84 -12.72 -4.55 1.48
CA ASN A 84 -11.95 -3.86 2.52
C ASN A 84 -10.50 -4.34 2.51
N VAL A 85 -9.58 -3.43 2.83
CA VAL A 85 -8.14 -3.70 2.80
C VAL A 85 -7.54 -3.44 4.16
N THR A 86 -6.70 -4.37 4.63
CA THR A 86 -5.92 -4.19 5.86
C THR A 86 -4.45 -4.12 5.48
N VAL A 87 -3.81 -3.01 5.82
CA VAL A 87 -2.39 -2.78 5.59
C VAL A 87 -1.64 -2.56 6.89
N GLU A 88 -0.39 -2.97 6.90
CA GLU A 88 0.55 -2.76 7.98
C GLU A 88 1.73 -1.94 7.47
N ILE A 89 1.87 -0.75 8.04
CA ILE A 89 2.99 0.14 7.76
C ILE A 89 4.22 -0.42 8.48
N LEU A 90 5.25 -0.70 7.70
CA LEU A 90 6.51 -1.17 8.22
C LEU A 90 7.28 0.02 8.80
N SER A 91 7.43 0.00 10.12
CA SER A 91 8.36 0.91 10.79
C SER A 91 9.75 0.34 10.57
N HIS A 92 10.43 0.76 9.51
CA HIS A 92 11.86 0.48 9.39
C HIS A 92 12.56 1.22 10.54
N VAL A 93 13.06 0.47 11.52
CA VAL A 93 13.98 0.95 12.56
C VAL A 93 15.36 1.16 11.98
#